data_AF-A0A4Q4BV04-F1
#
_entry.id   AF-A0A4Q4BV04-F1
#
_cell.length_a   1.000
_cell.length_b   1.000
_cell.length_c   1.000
_cell.angle_alpha   90.00
_cell.angle_beta   90.00
_cell.angle_gamma   90.00
#
_symmetry.space_group_name_H-M   'P 1'
#
loop_
_entity.id
_entity.type
_entity.pdbx_description
1 polymer ?
#
loop_
_entity_poly.entity_id
_entity_poly.type
_entity_poly.pdbx_seq_one_letter_code
_entity_poly.pdbx_strand_id
1 'polypeptide(L)'
;MASQYTVDSDAISTHGTDTATLVTELETSLTNLNTKLTTLQTQWKGSASTNFSSLMTTWHTDMTKLKGTLSSISSTLHLTSNEYSTAEDTNMRRWISA
;
A
#
# COMPACT_ATOMS: atom_id res chain seq x y z
N MET A 1 18.18 -11.41 -28.09
CA MET A 1 16.82 -11.15 -27.56
C MET A 1 16.89 -11.05 -26.04
N ALA A 2 17.42 -9.93 -25.52
CA ALA A 2 17.54 -9.67 -24.07
C ALA A 2 16.70 -8.47 -23.61
N SER A 3 16.01 -7.78 -24.52
CA SER A 3 15.33 -6.51 -24.25
C SER A 3 13.97 -6.65 -23.57
N GLN A 4 13.25 -7.76 -23.76
CA GLN A 4 11.89 -7.92 -23.23
C GLN A 4 11.89 -8.06 -21.69
N TYR A 5 12.77 -8.91 -21.15
CA TYR A 5 12.79 -9.22 -19.71
C TYR A 5 13.29 -8.04 -18.86
N THR A 6 14.30 -7.31 -19.34
CA THR A 6 14.80 -6.10 -18.66
C THR A 6 13.75 -5.00 -18.65
N VAL A 7 13.06 -4.75 -19.78
CA VAL A 7 11.99 -3.74 -19.87
C VAL A 7 10.80 -4.06 -18.97
N ASP A 8 10.38 -5.33 -18.92
CA ASP A 8 9.29 -5.75 -18.03
C ASP A 8 9.68 -5.61 -16.54
N SER A 9 10.95 -5.87 -16.20
CA SER A 9 11.46 -5.73 -14.82
C SER A 9 11.54 -4.28 -14.35
N ASP A 10 12.02 -3.36 -15.21
CA ASP A 10 12.06 -1.92 -14.92
C ASP A 10 10.65 -1.33 -14.75
N ALA A 11 9.70 -1.78 -15.58
CA ALA A 11 8.30 -1.39 -15.45
C ALA A 11 7.69 -1.86 -14.12
N ILE A 12 7.95 -3.11 -13.71
CA ILE A 12 7.46 -3.65 -12.43
C ILE A 12 8.06 -2.90 -11.24
N SER A 13 9.36 -2.60 -11.28
CA SER A 13 10.04 -1.81 -10.24
C SER A 13 9.46 -0.39 -10.11
N THR A 14 9.25 0.27 -11.25
CA THR A 14 8.65 1.61 -11.32
C THR A 14 7.23 1.60 -10.76
N HIS A 15 6.37 0.70 -11.26
CA HIS A 15 4.99 0.57 -10.80
C HIS A 15 4.90 0.15 -9.31
N GLY A 16 5.86 -0.64 -8.82
CA GLY A 16 5.97 -0.99 -7.41
C GLY A 16 6.27 0.22 -6.53
N THR A 17 7.21 1.06 -6.95
CA THR A 17 7.57 2.31 -6.27
C THR A 17 6.40 3.31 -6.25
N ASP A 18 5.73 3.48 -7.40
CA ASP A 18 4.54 4.34 -7.51
C ASP A 18 3.41 3.85 -6.59
N THR A 19 3.17 2.53 -6.57
CA THR A 19 2.13 1.95 -5.69
C THR A 19 2.47 2.14 -4.22
N ALA A 20 3.73 1.97 -3.81
CA ALA A 20 4.16 2.21 -2.43
C ALA A 20 3.97 3.68 -2.01
N THR A 21 4.21 4.62 -2.92
CA THR A 21 3.95 6.06 -2.72
C THR A 21 2.45 6.31 -2.52
N LEU A 22 1.61 5.79 -3.41
CA LEU A 22 0.15 5.91 -3.31
C LEU A 22 -0.41 5.30 -2.01
N VAL A 23 0.14 4.16 -1.56
CA VAL A 23 -0.21 3.55 -0.28
C VAL A 23 0.06 4.52 0.88
N THR A 24 1.24 5.15 0.89
CA THR A 24 1.63 6.10 1.94
C THR A 24 0.73 7.34 1.97
N GLU A 25 0.39 7.87 0.80
CA GLU A 25 -0.54 9.01 0.66
C GLU A 25 -1.95 8.65 1.14
N LEU A 26 -2.41 7.43 0.82
CA LEU A 26 -3.70 6.92 1.25
C LEU A 26 -3.74 6.73 2.77
N GLU A 27 -2.71 6.18 3.38
CA GLU A 27 -2.60 6.05 4.85
C GLU A 27 -2.65 7.40 5.56
N THR A 28 -1.98 8.41 4.99
CA THR A 28 -2.02 9.79 5.49
C THR A 28 -3.43 10.36 5.39
N SER A 29 -4.10 10.17 4.24
CA SER A 29 -5.48 10.63 4.01
C SER A 29 -6.48 9.96 4.96
N LEU A 30 -6.33 8.65 5.20
CA LEU A 30 -7.14 7.89 6.13
C LEU A 30 -6.95 8.35 7.58
N THR A 31 -5.71 8.65 7.98
CA THR A 31 -5.40 9.19 9.31
C THR A 31 -6.06 10.56 9.51
N ASN A 32 -5.97 11.44 8.51
CA ASN A 32 -6.61 12.75 8.53
C ASN A 32 -8.14 12.65 8.62
N LEU A 33 -8.73 11.71 7.87
CA LEU A 33 -10.17 11.44 7.91
C LEU A 33 -10.59 10.90 9.28
N ASN A 34 -9.83 9.98 9.86
CA ASN A 34 -10.09 9.46 11.19
C ASN A 34 -10.11 10.57 12.26
N THR A 35 -9.12 11.46 12.25
CA THR A 35 -9.09 12.62 13.16
C THR A 35 -10.32 13.53 13.00
N LYS A 36 -10.76 13.79 11.76
CA LYS A 36 -11.99 14.57 11.50
C LYS A 36 -13.22 13.87 12.05
N LEU A 37 -13.35 12.56 11.83
CA LEU A 37 -14.50 11.78 12.31
C LEU A 37 -14.55 11.69 13.84
N THR A 38 -13.39 11.51 14.51
CA THR A 38 -13.31 11.57 15.98
C THR A 38 -13.71 12.94 16.50
N THR A 39 -13.28 14.03 15.83
CA THR A 39 -13.69 15.39 16.20
C THR A 39 -15.20 15.55 16.09
N LEU A 40 -15.81 15.09 14.99
CA LEU A 40 -17.27 15.11 14.80
C LEU A 40 -17.99 14.29 15.88
N GLN A 41 -17.44 13.15 16.31
CA GLN A 41 -17.97 12.35 17.40
C GLN A 41 -18.14 13.15 18.69
N THR A 42 -17.18 14.01 19.00
CA THR A 42 -17.23 14.82 20.23
C THR A 42 -18.32 15.88 20.17
N GLN A 43 -18.69 16.34 18.97
CA GLN A 43 -19.66 17.41 18.74
C GLN A 43 -21.11 16.91 18.73
N TRP A 44 -21.37 15.68 18.27
CA TRP A 44 -22.71 15.10 18.27
C TRP A 44 -23.09 14.49 19.63
N LYS A 45 -23.88 15.24 20.42
CA LYS A 45 -24.48 14.81 21.69
C LYS A 45 -25.99 14.53 21.54
N GLY A 46 -26.55 13.71 22.42
CA GLY A 46 -27.98 13.35 22.43
C GLY A 46 -28.24 12.00 21.74
N SER A 47 -29.51 11.63 21.56
CA SER A 47 -29.94 10.30 21.06
C SER A 47 -29.37 9.89 19.69
N ALA A 48 -28.88 10.83 18.87
CA ALA A 48 -28.16 10.54 17.63
C ALA A 48 -26.73 9.99 17.85
N SER A 49 -26.17 10.11 19.06
CA SER A 49 -24.80 9.67 19.38
C SER A 49 -24.62 8.16 19.27
N THR A 50 -25.67 7.37 19.51
CA THR A 50 -25.62 5.91 19.43
C THR A 50 -25.39 5.44 17.99
N ASN A 51 -26.14 5.99 17.03
CA ASN A 51 -26.00 5.64 15.62
C ASN A 51 -24.62 6.05 15.09
N PHE A 52 -24.13 7.23 15.49
CA PHE A 52 -22.79 7.67 15.09
C PHE A 52 -21.68 6.83 15.72
N SER A 53 -21.83 6.42 16.98
CA SER A 53 -20.86 5.53 17.64
C SER A 53 -20.79 4.15 16.98
N SER A 54 -21.94 3.63 16.54
CA SER A 54 -22.01 2.40 15.73
C SER A 54 -21.28 2.57 14.41
N LEU A 55 -21.55 3.66 13.68
CA LEU A 55 -20.85 3.98 12.43
C LEU A 55 -19.33 4.12 12.63
N MET A 56 -18.88 4.74 13.73
CA MET A 56 -17.46 4.82 14.06
C MET A 56 -16.83 3.47 14.36
N THR A 57 -17.58 2.52 14.92
CA THR A 57 -17.09 1.16 15.16
C THR A 57 -16.87 0.42 13.84
N THR A 58 -17.83 0.54 12.91
CA THR A 58 -17.69 0.00 11.54
C THR A 58 -16.50 0.64 10.82
N TRP A 59 -16.39 1.97 10.87
CA TRP A 59 -15.27 2.71 10.29
C TRP A 59 -13.90 2.20 10.75
N HIS A 60 -13.69 2.02 12.06
CA HIS A 60 -12.42 1.50 12.58
C HIS A 60 -12.12 0.09 12.09
N THR A 61 -13.14 -0.75 11.98
CA THR A 61 -13.01 -2.13 11.46
C THR A 61 -12.56 -2.12 10.01
N ASP A 62 -13.20 -1.30 9.18
CA ASP A 62 -12.90 -1.22 7.75
C ASP A 62 -11.55 -0.57 7.49
N MET A 63 -11.19 0.47 8.25
CA MET A 63 -9.86 1.09 8.19
C MET A 63 -8.75 0.09 8.55
N THR A 64 -8.97 -0.77 9.56
CA THR A 64 -8.00 -1.80 9.95
C THR A 64 -7.79 -2.82 8.83
N LYS A 65 -8.88 -3.29 8.21
CA LYS A 65 -8.82 -4.22 7.07
C LYS A 65 -8.07 -3.60 5.90
N LEU A 66 -8.40 -2.35 5.54
CA LEU A 66 -7.77 -1.64 4.44
C LEU A 66 -6.26 -1.49 4.67
N LYS A 67 -5.82 -1.10 5.87
CA LYS A 67 -4.39 -1.04 6.22
C LYS A 67 -3.71 -2.41 6.07
N GLY A 68 -4.36 -3.50 6.47
CA GLY A 68 -3.85 -4.85 6.27
C GLY A 68 -3.67 -5.22 4.79
N THR A 69 -4.65 -4.87 3.94
CA THR A 69 -4.56 -5.06 2.49
C THR A 69 -3.41 -4.27 1.88
N LEU A 70 -3.27 -2.99 2.24
CA LEU A 70 -2.20 -2.13 1.73
C LEU A 70 -0.81 -2.62 2.17
N SER A 71 -0.67 -3.07 3.43
CA SER A 71 0.57 -3.68 3.90
C SER A 71 0.94 -4.95 3.13
N SER A 72 -0.07 -5.75 2.76
CA SER A 72 0.14 -6.97 1.97
C SER A 72 0.58 -6.65 0.54
N ILE A 73 -0.02 -5.62 -0.06
CA ILE A 73 0.37 -5.09 -1.38
C ILE A 73 1.82 -4.60 -1.33
N SER A 74 2.17 -3.74 -0.37
CA SER A 74 3.53 -3.20 -0.24
C SER A 74 4.57 -4.30 -0.04
N SER A 75 4.28 -5.30 0.81
CA SER A 75 5.17 -6.45 1.02
C SER A 75 5.37 -7.27 -0.25
N THR A 76 4.28 -7.56 -0.98
CA THR A 76 4.33 -8.31 -2.24
C THR A 76 5.18 -7.58 -3.28
N LEU A 77 4.95 -6.28 -3.46
CA LEU A 77 5.71 -5.46 -4.41
C LEU A 77 7.21 -5.40 -4.06
N HIS A 78 7.54 -5.30 -2.76
CA HIS A 78 8.92 -5.32 -2.31
C HIS A 78 9.61 -6.66 -2.59
N LEU A 79 8.93 -7.78 -2.32
CA LEU A 79 9.43 -9.12 -2.63
C LEU A 79 9.67 -9.29 -4.14
N THR A 80 8.68 -8.91 -4.95
CA THR A 80 8.78 -8.96 -6.40
C THR A 80 9.94 -8.11 -6.92
N SER A 81 10.13 -6.88 -6.41
CA SER A 81 11.26 -6.03 -6.79
C SER A 81 12.62 -6.67 -6.45
N ASN A 82 12.76 -7.31 -5.29
CA ASN A 82 14.00 -7.98 -4.87
C ASN A 82 14.30 -9.23 -5.70
N GLU A 83 13.28 -10.02 -6.02
CA GLU A 83 13.40 -11.21 -6.88
C GLU A 83 13.90 -10.83 -8.28
N TYR A 84 13.35 -9.76 -8.87
CA TYR A 84 13.79 -9.26 -10.17
C TYR A 84 15.22 -8.73 -10.17
N SER A 85 15.60 -7.93 -9.15
CA SER A 85 16.98 -7.45 -9.02
C SER A 85 17.98 -8.61 -8.97
N THR A 86 17.67 -9.67 -8.22
CA THR A 86 18.54 -10.86 -8.10
C THR A 86 18.64 -11.66 -9.41
N ALA A 87 17.53 -11.76 -10.15
CA ALA A 87 17.48 -12.45 -11.44
C ALA A 87 18.34 -11.73 -12.50
N GLU A 88 18.26 -10.41 -12.57
CA GLU A 88 19.05 -9.60 -13.50
C GLU A 88 20.55 -9.68 -13.18
N ASP A 89 20.92 -9.55 -11.91
CA ASP A 89 22.29 -9.71 -11.42
C ASP A 89 22.91 -11.07 -11.82
N THR A 90 22.09 -12.13 -11.75
CA THR A 90 22.51 -13.49 -12.13
C THR A 90 22.67 -13.62 -13.64
N ASN A 91 21.78 -13.02 -14.43
CA ASN A 91 21.91 -12.98 -15.89
C ASN A 91 23.16 -12.20 -16.31
N MET A 92 23.43 -11.03 -15.74
CA MET A 92 24.65 -10.26 -16.03
C MET A 92 25.92 -11.07 -15.74
N ARG A 93 25.98 -11.75 -14.58
CA ARG A 93 27.11 -12.62 -14.23
C ARG A 93 27.35 -13.74 -15.25
N ARG A 94 26.29 -14.34 -15.80
CA ARG A 94 26.41 -15.41 -16.81
C ARG A 94 27.07 -14.93 -18.09
N TRP A 95 26.77 -13.72 -18.55
CA TRP A 95 27.37 -13.13 -19.76
C TRP A 95 28.84 -12.72 -19.57
N ILE A 96 29.27 -12.41 -18.35
CA ILE A 96 30.68 -12.11 -18.05
C ILE A 96 31.52 -13.40 -17.93
N SER A 97 30.88 -14.51 -17.55
CA SER A 97 31.53 -15.83 -17.41
C SER A 97 31.48 -16.71 -18.67
N ALA A 98 30.85 -16.24 -19.76
CA ALA A 98 30.73 -16.94 -21.05
C ALA A 98 31.62 -16.29 -22.10
#